data_AF-A0A1Z4LUI2-F1
#
_entry.id   AF-A0A1Z4LUI2-F1
#
_cell.length_a   1.000
_cell.length_b   1.000
_cell.length_c   1.000
_cell.angle_alpha   90.00
_cell.angle_beta   90.00
_cell.angle_gamma   90.00
#
_symmetry.space_group_name_H-M   'P 1'
#
loop_
_entity.id
_entity.type
_entity.pdbx_description
1 polymer ?
#
loop_
_entity_poly.entity_id
_entity_poly.type
_entity_poly.pdbx_seq_one_letter_code
_entity_poly.pdbx_strand_id
1 'polypeptide(L)'
;MPPHIYQFSKLQLSKHKVIYLALLIIFVILIIFAFYNDLSTKKRITTWRSVEEVTPKSLLKKVITKKSTRYLDISSIKVMQIPSNGSGDLYIFDYGSPQLCGAGGCLYSVYNSDGKTLLEFIANPKLPKSQKLIKVGENVNQGFPCLNITQITYTDKLLSQTEFCYQNSTYVPLNKNFITEKNE
;
A
#
# COMPACT_ATOMS: atom_id res chain seq x y z
N MET A 1 38.21 9.41 -59.19
CA MET A 1 37.60 9.20 -57.87
C MET A 1 37.42 7.70 -57.65
N PRO A 2 38.22 7.03 -56.80
CA PRO A 2 38.04 5.62 -56.49
C PRO A 2 37.19 5.43 -55.21
N PRO A 3 36.47 4.31 -55.06
CA PRO A 3 35.69 4.03 -53.86
C PRO A 3 36.56 3.35 -52.78
N HIS A 4 36.51 3.86 -51.55
CA HIS A 4 37.09 3.21 -50.38
C HIS A 4 36.23 2.03 -49.95
N ILE A 5 36.70 0.80 -50.18
CA ILE A 5 36.12 -0.42 -49.63
C ILE A 5 36.69 -0.61 -48.22
N TYR A 6 35.85 -0.47 -47.20
CA TYR A 6 36.19 -0.79 -45.81
C TYR A 6 36.35 -2.31 -45.65
N GLN A 7 37.58 -2.76 -45.38
CA GLN A 7 37.85 -4.13 -44.95
C GLN A 7 37.32 -4.33 -43.52
N PHE A 8 36.23 -5.08 -43.38
CA PHE A 8 35.87 -5.69 -42.11
C PHE A 8 36.91 -6.77 -41.78
N SER A 9 37.70 -6.52 -40.74
CA SER A 9 38.66 -7.46 -40.21
C SER A 9 37.94 -8.75 -39.78
N LYS A 10 38.28 -9.84 -40.45
CA LYS A 10 37.80 -11.19 -40.14
C LYS A 10 38.40 -11.59 -38.78
N LEU A 11 37.66 -11.39 -37.69
CA LEU A 11 38.06 -11.89 -36.37
C LEU A 11 38.06 -13.41 -36.40
N GLN A 12 39.24 -14.03 -36.55
CA GLN A 12 39.42 -15.46 -36.34
C GLN A 12 39.48 -15.73 -34.84
N LEU A 13 38.30 -15.87 -34.23
CA LEU A 13 38.17 -16.28 -32.85
C LEU A 13 38.34 -17.82 -32.79
N SER A 14 39.35 -18.31 -32.06
CA SER A 14 39.52 -19.75 -31.86
C SER A 14 38.28 -20.33 -31.17
N LYS A 15 37.91 -21.57 -31.48
CA LYS A 15 36.68 -22.21 -30.95
C LYS A 15 36.57 -22.10 -29.43
N HIS A 16 37.68 -22.20 -28.71
CA HIS A 16 37.71 -22.04 -27.26
C HIS A 16 37.36 -20.61 -26.80
N LYS A 17 37.86 -19.59 -27.49
CA LYS A 17 37.53 -18.18 -27.19
C LYS A 17 36.05 -17.88 -27.44
N VAL A 18 35.43 -18.50 -28.45
CA VAL A 18 33.98 -18.38 -28.69
C VAL A 18 33.18 -19.01 -27.55
N ILE A 19 33.60 -20.19 -27.07
CA ILE A 19 32.94 -20.88 -25.95
C ILE A 19 33.05 -20.05 -24.66
N TYR A 20 34.23 -19.53 -24.32
CA TYR A 20 34.40 -18.67 -23.14
C TYR A 20 33.55 -17.41 -23.21
N LEU A 21 33.45 -16.78 -24.39
CA LEU A 21 32.68 -15.56 -24.58
C LEU A 21 31.18 -15.83 -24.48
N ALA A 22 30.70 -16.96 -25.01
CA ALA A 22 29.31 -17.39 -24.86
C ALA A 22 28.94 -17.66 -23.39
N LEU A 23 29.82 -18.34 -22.63
CA LEU A 23 29.61 -18.58 -21.20
C LEU A 23 29.58 -17.29 -20.38
N LEU A 24 30.46 -16.33 -20.71
CA LEU A 24 30.49 -15.03 -20.06
C LEU A 24 29.21 -14.23 -20.32
N ILE A 25 28.69 -14.25 -21.55
CA ILE A 25 27.40 -13.61 -21.87
C ILE A 25 26.25 -14.25 -21.09
N ILE A 26 26.19 -15.59 -21.03
CA ILE A 26 25.15 -16.31 -20.27
C ILE A 26 25.22 -15.94 -18.79
N PHE A 27 26.41 -15.90 -18.21
CA PHE A 27 26.62 -15.52 -16.82
C PHE A 27 26.16 -14.07 -16.53
N VAL A 28 26.47 -13.13 -17.43
CA VAL A 28 26.02 -11.74 -17.33
C VAL A 28 24.49 -11.65 -17.43
N ILE A 29 23.84 -12.40 -18.32
CA ILE A 29 22.38 -12.46 -18.43
C ILE A 29 21.75 -13.00 -17.15
N LEU A 30 22.30 -14.07 -16.57
CA LEU A 30 21.81 -14.65 -15.31
C LEU A 30 21.94 -13.67 -14.14
N ILE A 31 23.05 -12.94 -14.06
CA ILE A 31 23.26 -11.88 -13.07
C ILE A 31 22.20 -10.78 -13.24
N ILE A 32 22.00 -10.30 -14.47
CA ILE A 32 21.00 -9.27 -14.77
C ILE A 32 19.60 -9.75 -14.36
N PHE A 33 19.23 -11.00 -14.67
CA PHE A 33 17.94 -11.57 -14.31
C PHE A 33 17.76 -11.72 -12.78
N ALA A 34 18.83 -12.09 -12.07
CA ALA A 34 18.82 -12.16 -10.61
C ALA A 34 18.64 -10.77 -9.96
N PHE A 35 19.28 -9.73 -10.50
CA PHE A 35 19.14 -8.35 -10.01
C PHE A 35 17.80 -7.70 -10.38
N TYR A 36 17.17 -8.07 -11.51
CA TYR A 36 15.83 -7.57 -11.87
C TYR A 36 14.74 -8.12 -10.95
N ASN A 37 14.89 -9.32 -10.41
CA ASN A 37 13.90 -9.92 -9.51
C ASN A 37 13.94 -9.31 -8.09
N ASP A 38 15.01 -8.61 -7.72
CA ASP A 38 15.14 -7.98 -6.39
C ASP A 38 14.66 -6.52 -6.36
N LEU A 39 14.28 -5.97 -7.52
CA LEU A 39 13.93 -4.55 -7.66
C LEU A 39 12.43 -4.25 -7.54
N SER A 40 11.65 -4.92 -6.69
CA SER A 40 10.35 -4.36 -6.27
C SER A 40 9.67 -5.16 -5.15
N THR A 41 10.14 -5.02 -3.92
CA THR A 41 9.22 -5.02 -2.78
C THR A 41 9.69 -4.01 -1.73
N LYS A 42 9.55 -2.71 -2.03
CA LYS A 42 9.55 -1.70 -0.96
C LYS A 42 8.38 -2.06 -0.02
N LYS A 43 8.69 -2.73 1.08
CA LYS A 43 7.74 -3.05 2.15
C LYS A 43 7.07 -1.72 2.53
N ARG A 44 5.76 -1.61 2.25
CA ARG A 44 5.00 -0.39 2.53
C ARG A 44 4.87 -0.25 4.05
N ILE A 45 5.85 0.38 4.68
CA ILE A 45 5.81 0.68 6.11
C ILE A 45 4.80 1.80 6.28
N THR A 46 3.61 1.41 6.74
CA THR A 46 2.50 2.32 6.99
C THR A 46 2.30 2.37 8.50
N THR A 47 2.56 3.54 9.08
CA THR A 47 2.39 3.81 10.51
C THR A 47 1.45 4.99 10.69
N TRP A 48 0.74 5.01 11.81
CA TRP A 48 -0.08 6.15 12.21
C TRP A 48 0.83 7.32 12.59
N ARG A 49 0.58 8.49 12.02
CA ARG A 49 1.31 9.74 12.30
C ARG A 49 0.34 10.89 12.50
N SER A 50 0.84 12.00 13.03
CA SER A 50 0.04 13.23 13.12
C SER A 50 -0.47 13.63 11.73
N VAL A 51 -1.73 14.04 11.64
CA VAL A 51 -2.33 14.49 10.38
C VAL A 51 -1.51 15.61 9.73
N GLU A 52 -0.91 16.49 10.51
CA GLU A 52 -0.15 17.65 10.04
C GLU A 52 1.20 17.27 9.42
N GLU A 53 1.74 16.10 9.79
CA GLU A 53 3.05 15.64 9.32
C GLU A 53 2.98 15.07 7.90
N VAL A 54 1.92 14.31 7.60
CA VAL A 54 1.85 13.47 6.37
C VAL A 54 0.77 13.90 5.39
N THR A 55 -0.20 14.70 5.81
CA THR A 55 -1.35 15.04 4.96
C THR A 55 -1.08 16.33 4.20
N PRO A 56 -1.29 16.38 2.88
CA PRO A 56 -1.28 17.62 2.13
C PRO A 56 -2.26 18.64 2.73
N LYS A 57 -1.84 19.90 2.91
CA LYS A 57 -2.68 20.97 3.49
C LYS A 57 -4.03 21.13 2.78
N SER A 58 -4.04 20.93 1.45
CA SER A 58 -5.25 20.97 0.63
C SER A 58 -6.24 19.86 0.99
N LEU A 59 -5.75 18.64 1.20
CA LEU A 59 -6.55 17.50 1.64
C LEU A 59 -7.06 17.73 3.07
N LEU A 60 -6.20 18.13 4.00
CA LEU A 60 -6.59 18.40 5.38
C LEU A 60 -7.72 19.44 5.44
N LYS A 61 -7.58 20.56 4.70
CA LYS A 61 -8.62 21.60 4.59
C LYS A 61 -9.95 21.04 4.10
N LYS A 62 -9.94 20.17 3.07
CA LYS A 62 -11.16 19.52 2.56
C LYS A 62 -11.80 18.61 3.61
N VAL A 63 -10.99 17.86 4.35
CA VAL A 63 -11.48 16.93 5.38
C VAL A 63 -12.10 17.68 6.55
N ILE A 64 -11.43 18.69 7.12
CA ILE A 64 -11.92 19.42 8.31
C ILE A 64 -13.07 20.38 8.00
N THR A 65 -13.30 20.76 6.74
CA THR A 65 -14.43 21.65 6.41
C THR A 65 -15.76 20.92 6.31
N LYS A 66 -15.74 19.59 6.25
CA LYS A 66 -16.95 18.75 6.27
C LYS A 66 -17.73 18.94 7.57
N LYS A 67 -19.06 18.83 7.48
CA LYS A 67 -19.97 19.05 8.61
C LYS A 67 -19.65 18.15 9.81
N SER A 68 -19.30 16.88 9.57
CA SER A 68 -19.02 15.89 10.61
C SER A 68 -17.68 16.09 11.33
N THR A 69 -16.77 16.86 10.77
CA THR A 69 -15.37 16.97 11.23
C THR A 69 -14.95 18.39 11.59
N ARG A 70 -15.80 19.39 11.35
CA ARG A 70 -15.50 20.82 11.54
C ARG A 70 -15.07 21.22 12.94
N TYR A 71 -15.60 20.53 13.95
CA TYR A 71 -15.36 20.86 15.35
C TYR A 71 -14.34 19.92 16.01
N LEU A 72 -13.65 19.11 15.21
CA LEU A 72 -12.63 18.21 15.71
C LEU A 72 -11.36 18.98 16.02
N ASP A 73 -10.70 18.55 17.09
CA ASP A 73 -9.32 18.94 17.37
C ASP A 73 -8.41 18.27 16.34
N ILE A 74 -7.70 19.08 15.54
CA ILE A 74 -6.79 18.57 14.50
C ILE A 74 -5.65 17.76 15.14
N SER A 75 -5.22 18.11 16.35
CA SER A 75 -4.12 17.46 17.05
C SER A 75 -4.45 16.02 17.48
N SER A 76 -5.74 15.67 17.58
CA SER A 76 -6.16 14.29 17.87
C SER A 76 -6.18 13.39 16.64
N ILE A 77 -6.15 13.97 15.43
CA ILE A 77 -6.30 13.24 14.19
C ILE A 77 -4.97 12.57 13.83
N LYS A 78 -5.02 11.25 13.63
CA LYS A 78 -3.91 10.46 13.10
C LYS A 78 -4.23 10.00 11.69
N VAL A 79 -3.20 9.96 10.85
CA VAL A 79 -3.31 9.51 9.47
C VAL A 79 -2.32 8.40 9.17
N MET A 80 -2.79 7.38 8.47
CA MET A 80 -1.95 6.40 7.82
C MET A 80 -1.94 6.71 6.32
N GLN A 81 -0.79 7.16 5.81
CA GLN A 81 -0.57 7.34 4.38
C GLN A 81 -0.13 6.01 3.76
N ILE A 82 -0.79 5.60 2.68
CA ILE A 82 -0.49 4.36 1.96
C ILE A 82 -0.17 4.72 0.51
N PRO A 83 1.09 4.52 0.08
CA PRO A 83 1.46 4.68 -1.32
C PRO A 83 0.66 3.74 -2.22
N SER A 84 0.23 4.24 -3.37
CA SER A 84 -0.46 3.45 -4.40
C SER A 84 0.41 3.27 -5.65
N ASN A 85 -0.02 2.41 -6.57
CA ASN A 85 0.67 2.17 -7.82
C ASN A 85 0.09 3.07 -8.91
N GLY A 86 0.40 4.37 -8.86
CA GLY A 86 0.08 5.33 -9.92
C GLY A 86 -1.27 6.06 -9.79
N SER A 87 -2.12 5.70 -8.82
CA SER A 87 -3.42 6.36 -8.58
C SER A 87 -3.37 7.48 -7.52
N GLY A 88 -2.16 7.87 -7.07
CA GLY A 88 -1.96 8.80 -5.96
C GLY A 88 -2.11 8.14 -4.58
N ASP A 89 -1.65 8.78 -3.52
CA ASP A 89 -1.64 8.16 -2.19
C ASP A 89 -3.04 8.07 -1.58
N LEU A 90 -3.22 7.06 -0.73
CA LEU A 90 -4.38 6.92 0.14
C LEU A 90 -4.05 7.47 1.53
N TYR A 91 -5.06 8.05 2.15
CA TYR A 91 -4.96 8.58 3.51
C TYR A 91 -6.11 8.03 4.34
N ILE A 92 -5.77 7.21 5.33
CA ILE A 92 -6.76 6.70 6.29
C ILE A 92 -6.71 7.58 7.53
N PHE A 93 -7.84 8.22 7.83
CA PHE A 93 -7.99 9.10 8.97
C PHE A 93 -8.59 8.34 10.15
N ASP A 94 -7.87 8.38 11.27
CA ASP A 94 -8.39 8.15 12.61
C ASP A 94 -8.62 9.52 13.25
N TYR A 95 -9.87 9.89 13.46
CA TYR A 95 -10.19 11.22 13.99
C TYR A 95 -9.82 11.40 15.46
N GLY A 96 -9.62 10.30 16.21
CA GLY A 96 -9.27 10.35 17.63
C GLY A 96 -10.29 11.09 18.52
N SER A 97 -11.50 11.32 18.04
CA SER A 97 -12.51 12.14 18.71
C SER A 97 -13.63 11.28 19.29
N PRO A 98 -13.95 11.41 20.60
CA PRO A 98 -15.08 10.74 21.21
C PRO A 98 -16.42 11.02 20.52
N GLN A 99 -16.57 12.17 19.85
CA GLN A 99 -17.80 12.52 19.13
C GLN A 99 -18.03 11.64 17.90
N LEU A 100 -16.97 11.03 17.37
CA LEU A 100 -17.00 10.12 16.23
C LEU A 100 -16.75 8.66 16.65
N CYS A 101 -16.86 8.37 17.95
CA CYS A 101 -16.80 7.03 18.51
C CYS A 101 -18.10 6.71 19.25
N GLY A 102 -18.54 5.46 19.15
CA GLY A 102 -19.69 4.93 19.88
C GLY A 102 -19.41 3.54 20.39
N ALA A 103 -20.46 2.84 20.82
CA ALA A 103 -20.35 1.47 21.36
C ALA A 103 -19.72 0.48 20.36
N GLY A 104 -19.93 0.69 19.06
CA GLY A 104 -19.38 -0.17 17.99
C GLY A 104 -17.93 0.14 17.58
N GLY A 105 -17.31 1.19 18.12
CA GLY A 105 -15.97 1.64 17.74
C GLY A 105 -15.93 3.09 17.26
N CYS A 106 -14.85 3.46 16.57
CA CYS A 106 -14.61 4.80 16.05
C CYS A 106 -14.76 4.85 14.53
N LEU A 107 -15.13 6.02 14.01
CA LEU A 107 -15.18 6.27 12.58
C LEU A 107 -13.77 6.40 11.99
N TYR A 108 -13.55 5.68 10.91
CA TYR A 108 -12.39 5.81 10.03
C TYR A 108 -12.87 6.19 8.64
N SER A 109 -12.14 7.08 7.99
CA SER A 109 -12.41 7.47 6.60
C SER A 109 -11.15 7.29 5.75
N VAL A 110 -11.30 6.71 4.56
CA VAL A 110 -10.23 6.57 3.57
C VAL A 110 -10.45 7.61 2.48
N TYR A 111 -9.41 8.39 2.20
CA TYR A 111 -9.39 9.42 1.18
C TYR A 111 -8.34 9.13 0.13
N ASN A 112 -8.61 9.56 -1.11
CA ASN A 112 -7.54 9.77 -2.08
C ASN A 112 -6.86 11.14 -1.86
N SER A 113 -5.81 11.40 -2.64
CA SER A 113 -5.08 12.68 -2.60
C SER A 113 -5.95 13.90 -2.91
N ASP A 114 -7.03 13.75 -3.68
CA ASP A 114 -7.96 14.83 -4.00
C ASP A 114 -8.99 15.12 -2.89
N GLY A 115 -9.03 14.31 -1.84
CA GLY A 115 -10.03 14.40 -0.77
C GLY A 115 -11.38 13.79 -1.10
N LYS A 116 -11.46 12.96 -2.14
CA LYS A 116 -12.62 12.09 -2.39
C LYS A 116 -12.63 10.99 -1.33
N THR A 117 -13.75 10.83 -0.65
CA THR A 117 -13.98 9.69 0.26
C THR A 117 -14.12 8.42 -0.57
N LEU A 118 -13.30 7.41 -0.27
CA LEU A 118 -13.31 6.10 -0.93
C LEU A 118 -13.90 4.99 -0.04
N LEU A 119 -13.87 5.17 1.28
CA LEU A 119 -14.44 4.24 2.26
C LEU A 119 -14.71 4.99 3.57
N GLU A 120 -15.81 4.68 4.23
CA GLU A 120 -16.03 5.04 5.64
C GLU A 120 -16.51 3.80 6.38
N PHE A 121 -15.94 3.56 7.55
CA PHE A 121 -16.28 2.40 8.35
C PHE A 121 -16.11 2.68 9.84
N ILE A 122 -16.89 1.97 10.65
CA ILE A 122 -16.76 1.98 12.10
C ILE A 122 -15.91 0.77 12.49
N ALA A 123 -14.89 1.00 13.31
CA ALA A 123 -13.99 -0.05 13.75
C ALA A 123 -13.56 0.16 15.21
N ASN A 124 -13.48 -0.93 15.97
CA ASN A 124 -12.93 -0.90 17.32
C ASN A 124 -11.40 -0.98 17.26
N PRO A 125 -10.65 0.05 17.70
CA PRO A 125 -9.19 0.05 17.68
C PRO A 125 -8.54 -0.84 18.76
N LYS A 126 -9.32 -1.30 19.75
CA LYS A 126 -8.83 -2.09 20.89
C LYS A 126 -8.64 -3.56 20.48
N LEU A 127 -7.70 -3.82 19.59
CA LEU A 127 -7.31 -5.18 19.21
C LEU A 127 -6.22 -5.75 20.13
N PRO A 128 -6.06 -7.08 20.16
CA PRO A 128 -4.90 -7.73 20.78
C PRO A 128 -3.58 -7.15 20.22
N LYS A 129 -2.54 -7.05 21.06
CA LYS A 129 -1.28 -6.34 20.73
C LYS A 129 -0.59 -6.84 19.45
N SER A 130 -0.73 -8.13 19.14
CA SER A 130 -0.15 -8.76 17.95
C SER A 130 -0.92 -8.45 16.65
N GLN A 131 -2.09 -7.80 16.74
CA GLN A 131 -2.98 -7.55 15.62
C GLN A 131 -3.07 -6.08 15.26
N LYS A 132 -3.18 -5.82 13.96
CA LYS A 132 -3.36 -4.48 13.41
C LYS A 132 -4.79 -4.30 12.92
N LEU A 133 -5.38 -3.16 13.25
CA LEU A 133 -6.72 -2.77 12.82
C LEU A 133 -6.84 -2.77 11.30
N ILE A 134 -5.84 -2.19 10.64
CA ILE A 134 -5.77 -2.06 9.20
C ILE A 134 -4.43 -2.61 8.74
N LYS A 135 -4.46 -3.52 7.78
CA LYS A 135 -3.28 -4.06 7.10
C LYS A 135 -3.43 -3.76 5.61
N VAL A 136 -2.37 -3.27 4.98
CA VAL A 136 -2.33 -3.09 3.53
C VAL A 136 -2.11 -4.47 2.90
N GLY A 137 -3.04 -4.90 2.04
CA GLY A 137 -2.92 -6.13 1.29
C GLY A 137 -1.86 -6.03 0.19
N GLU A 138 -1.38 -7.18 -0.25
CA GLU A 138 -0.43 -7.28 -1.36
C GLU A 138 -1.13 -7.07 -2.72
N ASN A 139 -2.41 -7.44 -2.78
CA ASN A 139 -3.25 -7.25 -3.95
C ASN A 139 -3.49 -5.75 -4.23
N VAL A 140 -3.34 -5.37 -5.50
CA VAL A 140 -3.65 -4.04 -6.00
C VAL A 140 -4.77 -4.15 -7.02
N ASN A 141 -5.82 -3.35 -6.83
CA ASN A 141 -6.95 -3.30 -7.74
C ASN A 141 -7.16 -1.87 -8.25
N GLN A 142 -7.17 -1.69 -9.58
CA GLN A 142 -7.35 -0.39 -10.24
C GLN A 142 -6.40 0.71 -9.68
N GLY A 143 -5.14 0.31 -9.39
CA GLY A 143 -4.04 1.17 -8.94
C GLY A 143 -3.97 1.42 -7.43
N PHE A 144 -4.99 1.04 -6.65
CA PHE A 144 -4.97 1.12 -5.18
C PHE A 144 -4.79 -0.25 -4.52
N PRO A 145 -4.03 -0.36 -3.42
CA PRO A 145 -3.95 -1.61 -2.67
C PRO A 145 -5.29 -1.95 -2.01
N CYS A 146 -5.56 -3.25 -1.88
CA CYS A 146 -6.63 -3.72 -1.01
C CYS A 146 -6.28 -3.49 0.47
N LEU A 147 -7.30 -3.34 1.31
CA LEU A 147 -7.19 -3.09 2.74
C LEU A 147 -7.83 -4.24 3.50
N ASN A 148 -7.10 -4.81 4.46
CA ASN A 148 -7.62 -5.81 5.37
C ASN A 148 -7.96 -5.16 6.72
N ILE A 149 -9.25 -5.10 7.04
CA ILE A 149 -9.75 -4.53 8.28
C ILE A 149 -10.07 -5.65 9.27
N THR A 150 -9.41 -5.63 10.43
CA THR A 150 -9.55 -6.63 11.49
C THR A 150 -10.46 -6.11 12.58
N GLN A 151 -11.43 -6.89 13.06
CA GLN A 151 -12.37 -6.52 14.11
C GLN A 151 -12.55 -7.67 15.10
N ILE A 152 -12.72 -7.36 16.38
CA ILE A 152 -13.17 -8.32 17.40
C ILE A 152 -14.60 -8.76 17.05
N THR A 153 -14.87 -10.05 17.20
CA THR A 153 -16.24 -10.58 17.09
C THR A 153 -16.88 -10.68 18.48
N TYR A 154 -18.19 -10.96 18.55
CA TYR A 154 -18.89 -11.16 19.83
C TYR A 154 -18.29 -12.27 20.71
N THR A 155 -17.53 -13.18 20.10
CA THR A 155 -16.71 -14.15 20.81
C THR A 155 -15.28 -13.61 20.90
N ASP A 156 -14.87 -13.23 22.11
CA ASP A 156 -13.59 -12.53 22.36
C ASP A 156 -12.35 -13.26 21.82
N LYS A 157 -12.46 -14.58 21.53
CA LYS A 157 -11.37 -15.41 20.99
C LYS A 157 -11.21 -15.36 19.47
N LEU A 158 -12.16 -14.76 18.76
CA LEU A 158 -12.20 -14.72 17.29
C LEU A 158 -12.17 -13.28 16.80
N LEU A 159 -11.29 -13.03 15.83
CA LEU A 159 -11.23 -11.80 15.09
C LEU A 159 -11.74 -12.06 13.68
N SER A 160 -12.57 -11.16 13.18
CA SER A 160 -12.92 -11.13 11.76
C SER A 160 -11.93 -10.26 11.00
N GLN A 161 -11.53 -10.70 9.81
CA GLN A 161 -10.72 -9.93 8.89
C GLN A 161 -11.48 -9.82 7.57
N THR A 162 -11.79 -8.59 7.16
CA THR A 162 -12.50 -8.32 5.91
C THR A 162 -11.58 -7.60 4.94
N GLU A 163 -11.45 -8.14 3.74
CA GLU A 163 -10.71 -7.54 2.63
C GLU A 163 -11.62 -6.56 1.88
N PHE A 164 -11.13 -5.35 1.68
CA PHE A 164 -11.76 -4.31 0.89
C PHE A 164 -10.85 -3.97 -0.29
N CYS A 165 -11.39 -3.98 -1.51
CA CYS A 165 -10.64 -3.57 -2.69
C CYS A 165 -11.34 -2.43 -3.42
N TYR A 166 -10.56 -1.53 -4.01
CA TYR A 166 -11.10 -0.41 -4.76
C TYR A 166 -11.71 -0.89 -6.08
N GLN A 167 -12.99 -0.63 -6.29
CA GLN A 167 -13.74 -0.94 -7.50
C GLN A 167 -14.70 0.21 -7.81
N ASN A 168 -14.70 0.69 -9.05
CA ASN A 168 -15.70 1.65 -9.55
C ASN A 168 -15.85 2.87 -8.62
N SER A 169 -14.75 3.54 -8.29
CA SER A 169 -14.72 4.74 -7.44
C SER A 169 -14.85 4.58 -5.93
N THR A 170 -14.99 3.37 -5.39
CA THR A 170 -15.12 3.12 -3.94
C THR A 170 -14.43 1.82 -3.53
N TYR A 171 -14.15 1.65 -2.25
CA TYR A 171 -13.79 0.33 -1.72
C TYR A 171 -15.04 -0.51 -1.48
N VAL A 172 -15.00 -1.77 -1.91
CA VAL A 172 -16.05 -2.76 -1.67
C VAL A 172 -15.50 -3.96 -0.89
N PRO A 173 -16.29 -4.55 0.02
CA PRO A 173 -15.89 -5.77 0.72
C PRO A 173 -15.89 -6.95 -0.25
N LEU A 174 -14.85 -7.79 -0.21
CA LEU A 174 -14.75 -9.00 -1.03
C LEU A 174 -14.79 -10.27 -0.19
N ASN A 175 -13.79 -10.44 0.68
CA ASN A 175 -13.59 -11.67 1.44
C ASN A 175 -13.67 -11.38 2.94
N LYS A 176 -14.29 -12.27 3.70
CA LYS A 176 -14.31 -12.22 5.16
C LYS A 176 -13.85 -13.55 5.74
N ASN A 177 -12.76 -13.50 6.49
CA ASN A 177 -12.18 -14.65 7.17
C ASN A 177 -12.21 -14.44 8.68
N PHE A 178 -12.05 -15.53 9.44
CA PHE A 178 -11.94 -15.48 10.89
C PHE A 178 -10.58 -16.05 11.31
N ILE A 179 -9.92 -15.35 12.23
CA ILE A 179 -8.65 -15.76 12.82
C ILE A 179 -8.82 -15.85 14.33
N THR A 180 -8.14 -16.79 14.95
CA THR A 180 -8.09 -16.90 16.41
C THR A 180 -7.11 -15.88 16.99
N GLU A 181 -7.45 -15.34 18.15
CA GLU A 181 -6.50 -14.57 18.95
C GLU A 181 -5.31 -15.48 19.30
N LYS A 182 -4.10 -15.09 18.90
CA LYS A 182 -2.89 -15.70 19.43
C LYS A 182 -2.65 -15.09 20.79
N ASN A 183 -2.91 -15.85 21.84
CA ASN A 183 -2.52 -15.49 23.20
C ASN A 183 -1.00 -15.39 23.24
N GLU A 184 -0.47 -14.19 23.44
CA GLU A 184 0.91 -13.97 23.89
C GLU A 184 0.90 -13.77 25.40
#